data_AF-A0A0G4MVQ7-F1
#
_entry.id   AF-A0A0G4MVQ7-F1
#
_cell.length_a   1.000
_cell.length_b   1.000
_cell.length_c   1.000
_cell.angle_alpha   90.00
_cell.angle_beta   90.00
_cell.angle_gamma   90.00
#
_symmetry.space_group_name_H-M   'P 1'
#
loop_
_entity.id
_entity.type
_entity.pdbx_description
1 polymer ?
#
loop_
_entity_poly.entity_id
_entity_poly.type
_entity_poly.pdbx_seq_one_letter_code
_entity_poly.pdbx_strand_id
1 'polypeptide(L)'
;MSKWLVNEAKCWDLQMEDRKGLSSDNMTRTYSYMKPLGGSIGPSKTKCIVSESIDHIDLEKAVNITCSTQTPDVPSGNAFIVKTKYCLSWAENNSTRVQVNCTLEWTGKSWLK
;
A
#
# COMPACT_ATOMS: atom_id res chain seq x y z
N MET A 1 -11.86 -2.08 -3.90
CA MET A 1 -10.84 -1.69 -2.90
C MET A 1 -11.45 -1.49 -1.51
N SER A 2 -12.37 -0.54 -1.32
CA SER A 2 -13.02 -0.29 0.00
C SER A 2 -13.64 -1.54 0.65
N LYS A 3 -14.43 -2.31 -0.11
CA LYS A 3 -15.03 -3.57 0.36
C LYS A 3 -13.99 -4.56 0.87
N TRP A 4 -12.88 -4.71 0.15
CA TRP A 4 -11.81 -5.63 0.54
C TRP A 4 -11.10 -5.14 1.82
N LEU A 5 -10.74 -3.86 1.90
CA LEU A 5 -10.09 -3.29 3.08
C LEU A 5 -10.96 -3.43 4.34
N VAL A 6 -12.25 -3.10 4.24
CA VAL A 6 -13.14 -3.10 5.39
C VAL A 6 -13.56 -4.52 5.79
N ASN A 7 -13.97 -5.35 4.83
CA ASN A 7 -14.57 -6.63 5.15
C ASN A 7 -13.54 -7.75 5.26
N GLU A 8 -12.61 -7.83 4.30
CA GLU A 8 -11.64 -8.93 4.24
C GLU A 8 -10.42 -8.63 5.11
N ALA A 9 -9.84 -7.44 4.97
CA ALA A 9 -8.67 -7.02 5.74
C ALA A 9 -9.01 -6.47 7.15
N LYS A 10 -10.31 -6.41 7.50
CA LYS A 10 -10.81 -5.97 8.81
C LYS A 10 -10.28 -4.59 9.24
N CYS A 11 -10.03 -3.71 8.29
CA CYS A 11 -9.64 -2.34 8.54
C CYS A 11 -10.89 -1.45 8.70
N TRP A 12 -10.75 -0.31 9.37
CA TRP A 12 -11.86 0.62 9.56
C TRP A 12 -11.40 2.08 9.39
N ASP A 13 -12.30 3.05 9.57
CA ASP A 13 -12.03 4.49 9.40
C ASP A 13 -11.35 4.82 8.06
N LEU A 14 -11.80 4.20 6.97
CA LEU A 14 -11.28 4.48 5.63
C LEU A 14 -11.60 5.94 5.23
N GLN A 15 -10.55 6.74 5.04
CA GLN A 15 -10.62 8.12 4.58
C GLN A 15 -9.97 8.23 3.20
N MET A 16 -10.73 8.75 2.24
CA MET A 16 -10.29 8.95 0.85
C MET A 16 -11.07 10.12 0.26
N GLU A 17 -10.38 11.20 -0.10
CA GLU A 17 -11.00 12.45 -0.58
C GLU A 17 -11.66 12.28 -1.95
N ASP A 18 -10.95 11.69 -2.91
CA ASP A 18 -11.46 11.36 -4.24
C ASP A 18 -11.51 9.83 -4.41
N ARG A 19 -12.69 9.29 -4.73
CA ARG A 19 -12.88 7.84 -4.97
C ARG A 19 -12.47 7.41 -6.37
N LYS A 20 -11.88 8.29 -7.18
CA LYS A 20 -11.31 7.92 -8.48
C LYS A 20 -10.22 6.85 -8.32
N GLY A 21 -10.27 5.88 -9.22
CA GLY A 21 -9.24 4.84 -9.35
C GLY A 21 -7.94 5.40 -9.92
N LEU A 22 -6.88 4.59 -9.86
CA LEU A 22 -5.67 4.87 -10.63
C LEU A 22 -5.95 4.61 -12.11
N SER A 23 -5.57 5.55 -12.97
CA SER A 23 -5.70 5.47 -14.43
C SER A 23 -4.64 6.35 -15.11
N SER A 24 -4.59 6.35 -16.44
CA SER A 24 -3.76 7.29 -17.21
C SER A 24 -4.04 8.76 -16.86
N ASP A 25 -5.28 9.09 -16.51
CA ASP A 25 -5.71 10.45 -16.17
C ASP A 25 -5.60 10.76 -14.66
N ASN A 26 -5.39 9.72 -13.84
CA ASN A 26 -5.21 9.83 -12.40
C ASN A 26 -4.09 8.90 -11.93
N MET A 27 -2.85 9.38 -12.10
CA MET A 27 -1.64 8.57 -11.87
C MET A 27 -1.31 8.37 -10.40
N THR A 28 -1.94 9.11 -9.49
CA THR A 28 -1.65 9.04 -8.04
C THR A 28 -2.93 9.08 -7.23
N ARG A 29 -2.94 8.43 -6.06
CA ARG A 29 -3.99 8.63 -5.06
C ARG A 29 -3.47 8.42 -3.65
N THR A 30 -4.13 9.05 -2.69
CA THR A 30 -3.84 8.90 -1.27
C THR A 30 -5.10 8.53 -0.52
N TYR A 31 -4.96 7.65 0.47
CA TYR A 31 -6.02 7.29 1.39
C TYR A 31 -5.41 6.85 2.73
N SER A 32 -6.23 6.80 3.77
CA SER A 32 -5.81 6.25 5.05
C SER A 32 -6.88 5.36 5.67
N TYR A 33 -6.47 4.46 6.54
CA TYR A 33 -7.35 3.56 7.29
C TYR A 33 -6.71 3.18 8.60
N MET A 34 -7.51 2.68 9.53
CA MET A 34 -7.05 2.05 10.76
C MET A 34 -6.91 0.54 10.58
N LYS A 35 -5.78 -0.01 11.02
CA LYS A 35 -5.47 -1.43 10.95
C LYS A 35 -5.33 -2.03 12.36
N PRO A 36 -5.99 -3.16 12.67
CA PRO A 36 -5.78 -3.85 13.93
C PRO A 36 -4.42 -4.56 13.91
N LEU A 37 -3.75 -4.59 15.06
CA LEU A 37 -2.51 -5.32 15.27
C LEU A 37 -2.75 -6.42 16.30
N GLY A 38 -2.35 -7.65 15.96
CA GLY A 38 -2.53 -8.82 16.82
C GLY A 38 -1.31 -9.16 17.70
N GLY A 39 -0.31 -8.27 17.75
CA GLY A 39 0.93 -8.51 18.48
C GLY A 39 0.78 -8.32 19.99
N SER A 40 1.54 -9.07 20.78
CA SER A 40 1.66 -8.88 22.24
C SER A 40 2.54 -7.69 22.63
N ILE A 41 3.29 -7.12 21.67
CA ILE A 41 4.23 -6.01 21.86
C ILE A 41 3.88 -4.89 20.87
N GLY A 42 3.85 -3.65 21.38
CA GLY A 42 3.49 -2.46 20.61
C GLY A 42 1.99 -2.12 20.71
N PRO A 43 1.52 -1.18 19.89
CA PRO A 43 0.12 -0.76 19.93
C PRO A 43 -0.81 -1.85 19.39
N SER A 44 -2.07 -1.86 19.83
CA SER A 44 -3.10 -2.80 19.36
C SER A 44 -3.71 -2.43 17.98
N LYS A 45 -3.36 -1.26 17.46
CA LYS A 45 -3.82 -0.72 16.17
C LYS A 45 -2.85 0.36 15.68
N THR A 46 -2.84 0.61 14.39
CA THR A 46 -2.09 1.73 13.78
C THR A 46 -2.89 2.36 12.66
N LYS A 47 -2.74 3.66 12.47
CA LYS A 47 -3.12 4.33 11.23
C LYS A 47 -2.16 3.91 10.13
N CYS A 48 -2.69 3.60 8.96
CA CYS A 48 -1.95 3.39 7.73
C CYS A 48 -2.27 4.55 6.79
N ILE A 49 -1.26 5.33 6.42
CA ILE A 49 -1.37 6.41 5.44
C ILE A 49 -0.73 5.89 4.16
N VAL A 50 -1.53 5.69 3.12
CA VAL A 50 -1.12 5.06 1.86
C VAL A 50 -1.14 6.07 0.73
N SER A 51 -0.03 6.19 0.03
CA SER A 51 0.08 6.90 -1.24
C SER A 51 0.46 5.91 -2.33
N GLU A 52 -0.32 5.86 -3.40
CA GLU A 52 -0.10 4.99 -4.55
C GLU A 52 0.20 5.82 -5.79
N SER A 53 1.17 5.37 -6.59
CA SER A 53 1.54 5.97 -7.86
C SER A 53 1.66 4.90 -8.95
N ILE A 54 1.11 5.17 -10.14
CA ILE A 54 1.44 4.42 -11.34
C ILE A 54 2.85 4.85 -11.77
N ASP A 55 3.79 3.93 -11.76
CA ASP A 55 5.16 4.17 -12.25
C ASP A 55 5.24 4.01 -13.77
N HIS A 56 4.45 3.07 -14.31
CA HIS A 56 4.40 2.75 -15.74
C HIS A 56 3.05 2.11 -16.09
N ILE A 57 2.50 2.47 -17.25
CA ILE A 57 1.26 1.89 -17.78
C ILE A 57 1.44 1.57 -19.27
N ASP A 58 1.77 0.31 -19.56
CA ASP A 58 1.81 -0.24 -20.92
C ASP A 58 1.04 -1.56 -20.88
N LEU A 59 -0.17 -1.56 -21.42
CA LEU A 59 -1.08 -2.73 -21.37
C LEU A 59 -0.57 -3.90 -22.23
N GLU A 60 0.39 -3.67 -23.13
CA GLU A 60 1.02 -4.73 -23.93
C GLU A 60 2.23 -5.35 -23.20
N LYS A 61 2.75 -4.69 -22.16
CA LYS A 61 3.91 -5.16 -21.38
C LYS A 61 3.58 -5.39 -19.91
N ALA A 62 3.39 -4.30 -19.17
CA ALA A 62 3.10 -4.33 -17.74
C ALA A 62 2.58 -2.99 -17.23
N VAL A 63 1.76 -3.06 -16.17
CA VAL A 63 1.41 -1.94 -15.31
C VAL A 63 2.20 -2.07 -14.00
N ASN A 64 2.95 -1.03 -13.65
CA ASN A 64 3.72 -0.96 -12.42
C ASN A 64 3.13 0.09 -11.49
N ILE A 65 2.91 -0.27 -10.23
CA ILE A 65 2.36 0.61 -9.19
C ILE A 65 3.25 0.54 -7.97
N THR A 66 3.65 1.69 -7.44
CA THR A 66 4.34 1.80 -6.15
C THR A 66 3.38 2.33 -5.09
N CYS A 67 3.22 1.60 -4.00
CA CYS A 67 2.49 1.99 -2.82
C CYS A 67 3.46 2.32 -1.68
N SER A 68 3.38 3.53 -1.14
CA SER A 68 4.11 3.97 0.04
C SER A 68 3.17 3.98 1.23
N THR A 69 3.47 3.21 2.27
CA THR A 69 2.65 3.14 3.49
C THR A 69 3.44 3.62 4.69
N GLN A 70 2.89 4.63 5.37
CA GLN A 70 3.39 5.13 6.66
C GLN A 70 2.51 4.61 7.79
N THR A 71 3.14 4.23 8.89
CA THR A 71 2.47 3.75 10.11
C THR A 71 3.05 4.48 11.33
N PRO A 72 2.69 5.74 11.58
CA PRO A 72 3.37 6.56 12.59
C PRO A 72 3.20 6.04 14.02
N ASP A 73 2.15 5.27 14.29
CA ASP A 73 1.80 4.84 15.64
C ASP A 73 2.63 3.64 16.14
N VAL A 74 3.33 2.93 15.25
CA VAL A 74 4.17 1.77 15.64
C VAL A 74 5.54 2.21 16.15
N PRO A 75 6.26 1.37 16.92
CA PRO A 75 7.65 1.66 17.30
C PRO A 75 8.52 1.97 16.08
N SER A 76 9.24 3.09 16.13
CA SER A 76 10.03 3.61 14.99
C SER A 76 9.22 3.93 13.72
N GLY A 77 7.89 4.09 13.81
CA GLY A 77 7.01 4.32 12.66
C GLY A 77 7.31 5.56 11.81
N ASN A 78 8.01 6.54 12.38
CA ASN A 78 8.48 7.74 11.66
C ASN A 78 9.90 7.59 11.06
N ALA A 79 10.60 6.47 11.34
CA ALA A 79 11.96 6.21 10.87
C ALA A 79 12.00 5.34 9.61
N PHE A 80 10.85 4.84 9.14
CA PHE A 80 10.77 4.06 7.92
C PHE A 80 9.45 4.28 7.17
N ILE A 81 9.46 3.96 5.89
CA ILE A 81 8.28 3.88 5.02
C ILE A 81 8.28 2.50 4.37
N VAL A 82 7.13 1.83 4.36
CA VAL A 82 6.98 0.57 3.63
C VAL A 82 6.71 0.90 2.15
N LYS A 83 7.55 0.38 1.26
CA LYS A 83 7.37 0.48 -0.20
C LYS A 83 6.95 -0.88 -0.75
N THR A 84 5.73 -0.97 -1.25
CA THR A 84 5.20 -2.15 -1.94
C THR A 84 5.10 -1.84 -3.42
N LYS A 85 5.74 -2.64 -4.27
CA LYS A 85 5.64 -2.53 -5.73
C LYS A 85 4.83 -3.68 -6.30
N TYR A 86 3.80 -3.33 -7.07
CA TYR A 86 3.00 -4.26 -7.84
C TYR A 86 3.43 -4.18 -9.30
N CYS A 87 3.67 -5.35 -9.91
CA CYS A 87 3.84 -5.51 -11.35
C CYS A 87 2.75 -6.44 -11.87
N LEU A 88 1.90 -5.89 -12.73
CA LEU A 88 0.78 -6.59 -13.37
C LEU A 88 1.15 -6.78 -14.84
N SER A 89 1.29 -8.02 -15.27
CA SER A 89 1.68 -8.36 -16.66
C SER A 89 0.82 -9.51 -17.19
N TRP A 90 0.83 -9.72 -18.49
CA TRP A 90 0.09 -10.84 -19.09
C TRP A 90 0.68 -12.19 -18.67
N ALA A 91 -0.22 -13.15 -18.44
CA ALA A 91 0.07 -14.57 -18.32
C ALA A 91 -0.75 -15.35 -19.35
N GLU A 92 -0.49 -16.66 -19.44
CA GLU A 92 -1.19 -17.54 -20.38
C GLU A 92 -2.72 -17.52 -20.18
N ASN A 93 -3.46 -17.91 -21.21
CA ASN A 93 -4.93 -18.02 -21.17
C ASN A 93 -5.65 -16.71 -20.79
N ASN A 94 -5.17 -15.58 -21.32
CA ASN A 94 -5.72 -14.24 -21.04
C ASN A 94 -5.79 -13.92 -19.54
N SER A 95 -4.83 -14.42 -18.77
CA SER A 95 -4.75 -14.16 -17.33
C SER A 95 -3.74 -13.06 -17.03
N THR A 96 -3.75 -12.56 -15.79
CA THR A 96 -2.78 -11.58 -15.31
C THR A 96 -1.86 -12.21 -14.30
N ARG A 97 -0.55 -12.13 -14.55
CA ARG A 97 0.48 -12.39 -13.55
C ARG A 97 0.58 -11.18 -12.62
N VAL A 98 0.41 -11.43 -11.33
CA VAL A 98 0.61 -10.42 -10.28
C VAL A 98 1.92 -10.75 -9.55
N GLN A 99 2.88 -9.85 -9.65
CA GLN A 99 4.11 -9.91 -8.86
C GLN A 99 4.13 -8.77 -7.84
N VAL A 100 4.44 -9.10 -6.59
CA VAL A 100 4.47 -8.14 -5.48
C VAL A 100 5.84 -8.19 -4.81
N ASN A 101 6.49 -7.04 -4.70
CA ASN A 101 7.74 -6.86 -3.97
C ASN A 101 7.51 -5.85 -2.85
N CYS A 102 8.18 -6.03 -1.71
CA CYS A 102 8.10 -5.12 -0.57
C CYS A 102 9.51 -4.83 -0.03
N THR A 103 9.76 -3.58 0.36
CA THR A 103 10.98 -3.16 1.03
C THR A 103 10.67 -2.06 2.06
N LEU A 104 11.59 -1.85 3.00
CA LEU A 104 11.56 -0.74 3.95
C LEU A 104 12.57 0.33 3.52
N GLU A 105 12.08 1.55 3.30
CA GLU A 105 12.92 2.73 3.12
C GLU A 105 13.12 3.39 4.47
N TRP A 106 14.35 3.31 5.01
CA TRP A 106 14.69 3.88 6.31
C TRP A 106 15.08 5.36 6.15
N THR A 107 14.30 6.24 6.76
CA THR A 107 14.54 7.69 6.82
C THR A 107 15.27 8.12 8.09
N GLY A 108 15.38 7.21 9.07
CA GLY A 108 16.08 7.43 10.33
C GLY A 108 16.77 6.18 10.86
N LYS A 109 17.55 6.34 11.93
CA LYS A 109 18.15 5.21 12.65
C LYS A 109 17.09 4.54 13.51
N SER A 110 17.06 3.21 13.50
CA SER A 110 16.31 2.40 14.45
C SER A 110 17.09 1.14 14.76
N TRP A 111 17.02 0.71 16.01
CA TRP A 111 17.55 -0.57 16.46
C TRP A 111 16.64 -1.76 16.08
N LEU A 112 15.42 -1.47 15.58
CA LEU A 112 14.46 -2.44 15.08
C LEU A 112 14.65 -2.77 13.59
N LYS A 113 15.63 -2.16 12.92
CA LYS A 113 16.04 -2.52 11.55
C LYS A 113 16.78 -3.84 11.56
#